data_AF-A0A2T6F7H2-F1
#
_entry.id   AF-A0A2T6F7H2-F1
#
_cell.length_a   1.000
_cell.length_b   1.000
_cell.length_c   1.000
_cell.angle_alpha   90.00
_cell.angle_beta   90.00
_cell.angle_gamma   90.00
#
_symmetry.space_group_name_H-M   'P 1'
#
loop_
_entity.id
_entity.type
_entity.pdbx_description
1 polymer ?
#
loop_
_entity_poly.entity_id
_entity_poly.type
_entity_poly.pdbx_seq_one_letter_code
_entity_poly.pdbx_strand_id
1 'polypeptide(L)' 'MPPSVDGVTLDIQDAALIAGDVAFGRRFGFGAKLCIHPKQVYAVNHGFMPSDAERGWAVRVLAALAENLRGAYS' A
#
# COMPACT_ATOMS: atom_id res chain seq x y z
N MET A 1 10.64 -12.70 -5.58
CA MET A 1 11.21 -11.43 -6.10
C MET A 1 10.61 -10.28 -5.30
N PRO A 2 11.36 -9.20 -4.99
CA PRO A 2 10.76 -8.00 -4.42
C PRO A 2 9.73 -7.40 -5.39
N PRO A 3 8.73 -6.66 -4.88
CA PRO A 3 7.74 -6.03 -5.74
C PRO A 3 8.39 -4.97 -6.63
N SER A 4 7.80 -4.73 -7.81
CA SER A 4 8.21 -3.64 -8.70
C SER A 4 8.10 -2.29 -7.99
N VAL A 5 9.01 -1.39 -8.35
CA VAL A 5 9.10 -0.03 -7.79
C VAL A 5 8.69 0.99 -8.85
N ASP A 6 7.74 1.85 -8.52
CA ASP A 6 7.30 2.97 -9.36
C ASP A 6 8.33 4.12 -9.35
N GLY A 7 8.31 4.94 -10.41
CA GLY A 7 9.18 6.10 -10.57
C GLY A 7 8.89 7.23 -9.58
N VAL A 8 9.55 8.37 -9.75
CA VAL A 8 9.46 9.50 -8.82
C VAL A 8 8.26 10.41 -9.14
N THR A 9 7.69 11.05 -8.13
CA THR A 9 6.91 12.29 -8.35
C THR A 9 7.89 13.45 -8.34
N LEU A 10 7.88 14.29 -9.39
CA LEU A 10 8.85 15.38 -9.52
C LEU A 10 8.52 16.58 -8.62
N ASP A 11 7.24 16.84 -8.36
CA ASP A 11 6.84 17.85 -7.39
C ASP A 11 7.07 17.35 -5.96
N ILE A 12 7.91 18.07 -5.22
CA ILE A 12 8.30 17.72 -3.85
C ILE A 12 7.48 18.45 -2.77
N GLN A 13 6.62 19.40 -3.17
CA GLN A 13 5.78 20.19 -2.26
C GLN A 13 4.31 19.77 -2.31
N ASP A 14 3.86 19.21 -3.43
CA ASP A 14 2.47 18.77 -3.58
C ASP A 14 2.23 17.37 -3.00
N ALA A 15 1.87 17.33 -1.71
CA ALA A 15 1.54 16.09 -1.01
C ALA A 15 0.32 15.36 -1.61
N ALA A 16 -0.64 16.09 -2.19
CA ALA A 16 -1.83 15.49 -2.78
C ALA A 16 -1.49 14.78 -4.10
N LEU A 17 -0.64 15.40 -4.94
CA LEU A 17 -0.11 14.78 -6.14
C LEU A 17 0.68 13.51 -5.80
N ILE A 18 1.57 13.56 -4.80
CA ILE A 18 2.34 12.39 -4.35
C ILE A 18 1.40 11.24 -3.93
N ALA A 19 0.36 11.55 -3.15
CA ALA A 19 -0.60 10.54 -2.71
C ALA A 19 -1.40 9.95 -3.90
N GLY A 20 -1.76 10.78 -4.88
CA GLY A 20 -2.44 10.37 -6.11
C GLY A 20 -1.60 9.40 -6.94
N ASP A 21 -0.31 9.73 -7.15
CA ASP A 21 0.63 8.87 -7.87
C ASP A 21 0.84 7.52 -7.16
N VAL A 22 0.93 7.52 -5.83
CA VAL A 22 1.03 6.29 -5.04
C VAL A 22 -0.21 5.42 -5.21
N ALA A 23 -1.40 6.02 -5.12
CA ALA A 23 -2.66 5.31 -5.34
C ALA A 23 -2.74 4.73 -6.77
N PHE A 24 -2.30 5.50 -7.77
CA PHE A 24 -2.22 5.03 -9.15
C PHE A 24 -1.26 3.85 -9.28
N GLY A 25 -0.02 3.96 -8.78
CA GLY A 25 0.97 2.88 -8.82
C GLY A 25 0.50 1.59 -8.15
N ARG A 26 -0.15 1.68 -6.99
CA ARG A 26 -0.77 0.51 -6.32
C ARG A 26 -1.76 -0.22 -7.22
N ARG A 27 -2.57 0.50 -8.01
CA ARG A 27 -3.54 -0.11 -8.94
C ARG A 27 -2.88 -0.88 -10.09
N PHE A 28 -1.62 -0.59 -10.41
CA PHE A 28 -0.81 -1.34 -11.38
C PHE A 28 0.06 -2.45 -10.75
N GLY A 29 -0.08 -2.69 -9.44
CA GLY A 29 0.64 -3.75 -8.74
C GLY A 29 2.07 -3.39 -8.33
N PHE A 30 2.45 -2.11 -8.38
CA PHE A 30 3.69 -1.66 -7.74
C PHE A 30 3.57 -1.81 -6.21
N GLY A 31 4.68 -2.16 -5.56
CA GLY A 31 4.75 -2.28 -4.10
C GLY A 31 5.53 -1.17 -3.40
N ALA A 32 6.14 -0.25 -4.17
CA ALA A 32 6.87 0.89 -3.66
C ALA A 32 6.96 2.00 -4.71
N LYS A 33 7.43 3.19 -4.29
CA LYS A 33 7.71 4.34 -5.14
C LYS A 33 9.03 4.99 -4.73
N LEU A 34 9.83 5.41 -5.71
CA LEU A 34 11.09 6.12 -5.44
C LEU A 34 10.84 7.51 -4.84
N CYS A 35 11.60 7.87 -3.80
CA CYS A 35 11.60 9.18 -3.18
C CYS A 35 12.90 9.92 -3.51
N ILE A 36 12.79 11.16 -3.99
CA ILE A 36 13.94 12.06 -4.26
C ILE A 36 14.08 13.15 -3.19
N HIS A 37 13.11 13.27 -2.28
CA HIS A 37 13.13 14.26 -1.22
C HIS A 37 12.48 13.71 0.07
N PRO A 38 13.00 14.02 1.27
CA PRO A 38 12.46 13.52 2.54
C PRO A 38 10.97 13.82 2.78
N LYS A 39 10.45 14.93 2.24
CA LYS A 39 9.02 15.29 2.31
C LYS A 39 8.09 14.26 1.67
N GLN A 40 8.59 13.44 0.75
CA GLN A 40 7.79 12.42 0.05
C GLN A 40 7.62 11.14 0.89
N VAL A 41 8.55 10.87 1.80
CA VAL A 41 8.64 9.61 2.56
C VAL A 41 7.35 9.29 3.30
N TYR A 42 6.77 10.28 3.99
CA TYR A 42 5.54 10.08 4.75
C TYR A 42 4.37 9.67 3.85
N ALA A 43 4.10 10.44 2.78
CA ALA A 43 2.99 10.20 1.88
C ALA A 43 3.14 8.88 1.11
N VAL A 44 4.36 8.54 0.67
CA VAL A 44 4.67 7.27 0.02
C VAL A 44 4.46 6.10 0.97
N ASN A 45 5.05 6.13 2.17
CA ASN A 45 4.89 5.04 3.13
C ASN A 45 3.43 4.86 3.53
N HIS A 46 2.74 5.95 3.90
CA HIS A 46 1.32 5.90 4.24
C HIS A 46 0.48 5.34 3.10
N GLY A 47 0.77 5.74 1.87
CA GLY A 47 0.05 5.29 0.68
C GLY A 47 0.27 3.82 0.35
N PHE A 48 1.40 3.19 0.68
CA PHE A 48 1.64 1.75 0.48
C PHE A 48 1.28 0.88 1.69
N MET A 49 0.96 1.47 2.84
CA MET A 49 0.46 0.71 3.99
C MET A 49 -0.95 0.16 3.74
N PRO A 50 -1.29 -1.02 4.28
CA PRO A 50 -2.66 -1.49 4.33
C PRO A 50 -3.53 -0.51 5.11
N SER A 51 -4.73 -0.25 4.62
CA SER A 51 -5.77 0.50 5.33
C SER A 51 -6.26 -0.26 6.57
N ASP A 52 -6.90 0.45 7.50
CA ASP A 52 -7.57 -0.17 8.64
C ASP A 52 -8.60 -1.22 8.24
N ALA A 53 -9.31 -0.99 7.12
CA ALA A 53 -10.28 -1.94 6.59
C ALA A 53 -9.61 -3.24 6.11
N GLU A 54 -8.51 -3.13 5.36
CA GLU A 54 -7.72 -4.28 4.90
C GLU A 54 -7.13 -5.05 6.09
N ARG A 55 -6.60 -4.34 7.11
CA ARG A 55 -6.10 -4.96 8.34
C ARG A 55 -7.20 -5.70 9.09
N GLY A 56 -8.35 -5.05 9.28
CA GLY A 56 -9.49 -5.65 9.98
C GLY A 56 -10.04 -6.87 9.25
N TRP A 57 -10.10 -6.84 7.91
CA TRP A 57 -10.45 -8.00 7.10
C TRP A 57 -9.44 -9.13 7.25
N ALA A 58 -8.14 -8.85 7.13
CA ALA A 58 -7.09 -9.85 7.27
C ALA A 58 -7.15 -10.54 8.64
N VAL A 59 -7.37 -9.78 9.72
CA VAL A 59 -7.54 -10.34 11.07
C VAL A 59 -8.73 -11.31 11.12
N ARG A 60 -9.88 -10.95 10.54
CA ARG A 60 -11.06 -11.84 10.50
C ARG A 60 -10.79 -13.13 9.71
N VAL A 61 -10.12 -13.02 8.56
CA VAL A 61 -9.74 -14.18 7.74
C VAL A 61 -8.80 -15.12 8.51
N LEU A 62 -7.80 -14.57 9.20
CA LEU A 62 -6.85 -15.36 10.00
C LEU A 62 -7.54 -16.04 11.19
N ALA A 63 -8.48 -15.37 11.84
CA ALA A 63 -9.28 -15.98 12.92
C ALA A 63 -10.10 -17.17 12.41
N ALA A 64 -10.79 -17.01 11.27
CA ALA A 64 -11.58 -18.08 10.66
C ALA A 64 -10.71 -19.26 10.18
N LEU A 65 -9.51 -18.97 9.66
CA LEU A 65 -8.50 -19.98 9.29
C LEU A 65 -8.04 -20.83 10.50
N ALA A 66 -7.87 -20.20 11.66
CA ALA A 66 -7.46 -20.89 12.88
C ALA A 66 -8.53 -21.86 13.39
N GLU A 67 -9.80 -21.54 13.18
CA GLU A 67 -10.94 -22.40 13.54
C GLU A 67 -11.20 -23.50 12.51
N ASN A 68 -10.93 -23.25 11.22
CA ASN A 68 -11.13 -24.22 10.16
C ASN A 68 -10.14 -24.03 8.99
N LEU A 69 -9.12 -24.87 8.94
CA LEU A 69 -8.00 -24.78 7.99
C LEU A 69 -8.37 -24.98 6.50
N ARG A 70 -9.61 -25.41 6.19
CA ARG A 70 -10.04 -25.79 4.82
C ARG A 70 -11.25 -25.00 4.31
N GLY A 71 -11.68 -23.95 5.01
CA GLY A 71 -12.91 -23.21 4.70
C GLY A 71 -12.76 -22.15 3.60
N ALA A 72 -13.88 -21.77 2.97
CA ALA A 72 -14.00 -20.48 2.31
C ALA A 72 -14.50 -19.47 3.36
N TYR A 73 -13.78 -18.36 3.54
CA TYR A 73 -14.07 -17.33 4.55
C TYR A 73 -14.58 -16.08 3.81
N SER A 74 -15.71 -15.53 4.22
CA SER A 74 -16.31 -14.30 3.65
C SER A 74 -16.02 -13.08 4.52
#